data_AF-A0A2W0BRP4-F1
#
_entry.id   AF-A0A2W0BRP4-F1
#
_cell.length_a   1.000
_cell.length_b   1.000
_cell.length_c   1.000
_cell.angle_alpha   90.00
_cell.angle_beta   90.00
_cell.angle_gamma   90.00
#
_symmetry.space_group_name_H-M   'P 1'
#
loop_
_entity.id
_entity.type
_entity.pdbx_description
1 polymer ?
#
loop_
_entity_poly.entity_id
_entity_poly.type
_entity_poly.pdbx_seq_one_letter_code
_entity_poly.pdbx_strand_id
1 'polypeptide(L)'
;GESLLKYRLSWAVSLAAAISFSPAHSDAQSYSRFEVGMQTTMLREAGDTSGCGGCETAHWTTGPEITINLNQYFALNGTANFFPGYTERSSDTFGGHLTQVLAGVKASIRSKRFTLFIKARPGFLSWDHTVTGVQFLNGPGVSTPFIFSFGRKTFFAVNIAGGGEYMLSRKVGISVEMGDSIVRYTNNTGIGSFKNDFQFSTGLYYHCCELKAIERKAGSSHKFLDKTNIGLLAAGLLAHTADAITTQHSQARCRRTNPSPDSPFSGCASQEGNFLARPFVTHGWGGQIAFTGIVYSAEIALMYGIHRMGFHKIERTVPIAQALANSLGAYHNVN
;
A
#
# COMPACT_ATOMS: atom_id res chain seq x y z
N GLY A 1 -39.94 20.90 7.66
CA GLY A 1 -39.25 21.28 8.90
C GLY A 1 -37.90 20.61 9.07
N GLU A 2 -37.75 19.31 8.79
CA GLU A 2 -36.51 18.57 9.11
C GLU A 2 -35.81 17.90 7.90
N SER A 3 -36.29 18.10 6.68
CA SER A 3 -35.71 17.49 5.47
C SER A 3 -34.61 18.33 4.80
N LEU A 4 -34.41 19.58 5.21
CA LEU A 4 -33.46 20.51 4.57
C LEU A 4 -32.09 20.61 5.29
N LEU A 5 -31.94 20.00 6.46
CA LEU A 5 -30.68 20.05 7.23
C LEU A 5 -29.67 18.96 6.84
N LYS A 6 -30.10 17.87 6.18
CA LYS A 6 -29.23 16.73 5.82
C LYS A 6 -28.38 16.95 4.55
N TYR A 7 -28.64 18.00 3.78
CA TYR A 7 -27.92 18.27 2.51
C TYR A 7 -26.73 19.24 2.64
N ARG A 8 -26.46 19.78 3.83
CA ARG A 8 -25.39 20.77 4.04
C ARG A 8 -24.09 20.22 4.63
N LEU A 9 -24.05 18.97 5.06
CA LEU A 9 -22.83 18.35 5.63
C LEU A 9 -21.98 17.57 4.60
N SER A 10 -22.50 17.30 3.39
CA SER A 10 -21.77 16.52 2.39
C SER A 10 -20.79 17.33 1.54
N TRP A 11 -20.75 18.66 1.67
CA TRP A 11 -19.88 19.54 0.89
C TRP A 11 -18.59 19.94 1.62
N ALA A 12 -18.49 19.66 2.92
CA ALA A 12 -17.32 20.03 3.73
C ALA A 12 -16.14 19.07 3.56
N VAL A 13 -16.36 17.82 3.14
CA VAL A 13 -15.30 16.81 2.97
C VAL A 13 -14.62 16.92 1.60
N SER A 14 -15.30 17.43 0.57
CA SER A 14 -14.70 17.63 -0.76
C SER A 14 -13.92 18.95 -0.88
N LEU A 15 -14.11 19.91 0.03
CA LEU A 15 -13.45 21.22 -0.05
C LEU A 15 -12.05 21.26 0.58
N ALA A 16 -11.67 20.24 1.38
CA ALA A 16 -10.32 20.13 1.93
C ALA A 16 -9.29 19.55 0.95
N ALA A 17 -9.74 19.01 -0.19
CA ALA A 17 -8.88 18.55 -1.29
C ALA A 17 -8.49 19.68 -2.26
N ALA A 18 -8.99 20.90 -2.06
CA ALA A 18 -8.49 22.09 -2.71
C ALA A 18 -7.29 22.65 -1.92
N ILE A 19 -6.23 21.85 -1.80
CA ILE A 19 -4.91 22.42 -1.49
C ILE A 19 -4.61 23.34 -2.68
N SER A 20 -4.60 24.64 -2.42
CA SER A 20 -4.19 25.66 -3.38
C SER A 20 -2.77 25.38 -3.86
N PHE A 21 -2.64 24.57 -4.92
CA PHE A 21 -1.39 24.34 -5.62
C PHE A 21 -1.06 25.60 -6.42
N SER A 22 -0.50 26.59 -5.73
CA SER A 22 0.19 27.69 -6.40
C SER A 22 1.26 27.09 -7.32
N PRO A 23 1.44 27.59 -8.55
CA PRO A 23 2.56 27.22 -9.40
C PRO A 23 3.84 27.73 -8.74
N ALA A 24 4.41 26.92 -7.85
CA ALA A 24 5.73 27.16 -7.33
C ALA A 24 6.69 26.93 -8.51
N HIS A 25 7.16 28.04 -9.06
CA HIS A 25 8.30 28.11 -9.95
C HIS A 25 9.39 27.20 -9.41
N SER A 26 10.03 26.45 -10.32
CA SER A 26 11.16 25.58 -10.02
C SER A 26 12.39 26.44 -9.76
N ASP A 27 12.38 27.19 -8.65
CA ASP A 27 13.63 27.65 -8.05
C ASP A 27 14.41 26.40 -7.61
N ALA A 28 15.71 26.38 -7.85
CA ALA A 28 16.61 25.29 -7.47
C ALA A 28 16.42 24.90 -6.00
N GLN A 29 15.62 23.85 -5.75
CA GLN A 29 15.38 23.34 -4.41
C GLN A 29 16.60 22.53 -3.97
N SER A 30 17.27 23.02 -2.92
CA SER A 30 18.26 22.24 -2.17
C SER A 30 17.57 20.99 -1.61
N TYR A 31 18.17 19.81 -1.81
CA TYR A 31 17.68 18.56 -1.23
C TYR A 31 18.78 17.91 -0.37
N SER A 32 18.39 17.26 0.73
CA SER A 32 19.34 16.52 1.57
C SER A 32 19.86 15.29 0.83
N ARG A 33 21.16 15.03 0.85
CA ARG A 33 21.72 13.83 0.22
C ARG A 33 21.38 12.55 0.98
N PHE A 34 21.36 12.63 2.30
CA PHE A 34 21.14 11.51 3.20
C PHE A 34 20.01 11.81 4.17
N GLU A 35 19.08 10.88 4.31
CA GLU A 35 18.01 10.91 5.32
C GLU A 35 18.18 9.65 6.16
N VAL A 36 18.19 9.80 7.49
CA VAL A 36 18.20 8.68 8.42
C VAL A 36 17.00 8.86 9.33
N GLY A 37 16.21 7.81 9.46
CA GLY A 37 15.00 7.83 10.25
C GLY A 37 14.83 6.60 11.11
N MET A 38 13.88 6.71 12.02
CA MET A 38 13.34 5.59 12.79
C MET A 38 11.85 5.56 12.54
N GLN A 39 11.31 4.39 12.24
CA GLN A 39 9.89 4.18 12.01
C GLN A 39 9.31 3.18 13.01
N THR A 40 8.04 3.37 13.33
CA THR A 40 7.19 2.34 13.91
C THR A 40 6.27 1.81 12.82
N THR A 41 6.13 0.50 12.74
CA THR A 41 5.38 -0.18 11.69
C THR A 41 4.41 -1.16 12.33
N MET A 42 3.17 -1.12 11.85
CA MET A 42 2.17 -2.17 12.03
C MET A 42 2.11 -2.98 10.73
N LEU A 43 2.33 -4.28 10.82
CA LEU A 43 2.15 -5.23 9.72
C LEU A 43 0.98 -6.15 10.08
N ARG A 44 0.03 -6.29 9.17
CA ARG A 44 -1.10 -7.22 9.33
C ARG A 44 -0.87 -8.42 8.42
N GLU A 45 -0.57 -9.56 9.02
CA GLU A 45 -0.24 -10.81 8.33
C GLU A 45 -1.15 -11.94 8.88
N ALA A 46 -1.36 -13.01 8.11
CA ALA A 46 -2.06 -14.20 8.61
C ALA A 46 -1.22 -14.94 9.66
N GLY A 47 -1.68 -14.95 10.91
CA GLY A 47 -1.07 -15.67 12.03
C GLY A 47 -2.06 -16.63 12.70
N ASP A 48 -1.61 -17.35 13.74
CA ASP A 48 -2.45 -18.21 14.56
C ASP A 48 -2.51 -17.62 15.98
N THR A 49 -3.70 -17.21 16.42
CA THR A 49 -3.95 -16.70 17.78
C THR A 49 -4.65 -17.76 18.62
N SER A 50 -4.60 -17.61 19.94
CA SER A 50 -5.35 -18.48 20.85
C SER A 50 -6.86 -18.43 20.53
N GLY A 51 -7.36 -19.48 19.87
CA GLY A 51 -8.77 -19.60 19.46
C GLY A 51 -9.04 -19.41 17.96
N CYS A 52 -8.06 -19.05 17.13
CA CYS A 52 -8.22 -18.99 15.67
C CYS A 52 -6.92 -19.28 14.90
N GLY A 53 -6.90 -20.39 14.17
CA GLY A 53 -5.82 -20.73 13.24
C GLY A 53 -5.99 -20.03 11.89
N GLY A 54 -5.05 -19.15 11.53
CA GLY A 54 -5.05 -18.43 10.26
C GLY A 54 -5.76 -17.07 10.27
N CYS A 55 -6.06 -16.51 11.44
CA CYS A 55 -6.59 -15.15 11.58
C CYS A 55 -5.51 -14.09 11.30
N GLU A 56 -5.90 -12.95 10.74
CA GLU A 56 -4.97 -11.83 10.55
C GLU A 56 -4.56 -11.22 11.91
N THR A 57 -3.26 -11.22 12.18
CA THR A 57 -2.64 -10.64 13.37
C THR A 57 -1.86 -9.38 13.03
N ALA A 58 -2.01 -8.36 13.88
CA ALA A 58 -1.26 -7.12 13.77
C ALA A 58 0.03 -7.22 14.59
N HIS A 59 1.17 -7.26 13.90
CA HIS A 59 2.49 -7.20 14.51
C HIS A 59 2.99 -5.76 14.48
N TRP A 60 3.52 -5.29 15.60
CA TRP A 60 4.09 -3.96 15.73
C TRP A 60 5.60 -4.06 15.85
N THR A 61 6.33 -3.12 15.28
CA THR A 61 7.80 -3.08 15.33
C THR A 61 8.28 -1.64 15.31
N THR A 62 9.52 -1.45 15.72
CA THR A 62 10.29 -0.26 15.35
C THR A 62 11.51 -0.66 14.55
N GLY A 63 11.96 0.20 13.65
CA GLY A 63 13.05 -0.12 12.75
C GLY A 63 13.73 1.14 12.20
N PRO A 64 15.04 1.09 11.92
CA PRO A 64 15.71 2.16 11.18
C PRO A 64 15.26 2.20 9.71
N GLU A 65 15.27 3.40 9.15
CA GLU A 65 15.15 3.65 7.72
C GLU A 65 16.29 4.55 7.25
N ILE A 66 16.86 4.26 6.09
CA ILE A 66 17.92 5.05 5.47
C ILE A 66 17.49 5.39 4.04
N THR A 67 17.65 6.66 3.67
CA THR A 67 17.39 7.15 2.32
C THR A 67 18.61 7.87 1.76
N ILE A 68 18.97 7.54 0.52
CA ILE A 68 20.04 8.19 -0.23
C ILE A 68 19.39 8.86 -1.44
N ASN A 69 19.29 10.19 -1.41
CA ASN A 69 18.70 10.96 -2.50
C ASN A 69 19.68 11.04 -3.67
N LEU A 70 19.27 10.47 -4.81
CA LEU A 70 20.03 10.52 -6.05
C LEU A 70 19.80 11.85 -6.76
N ASN A 71 18.57 12.35 -6.71
CA ASN A 71 18.17 13.67 -7.22
C ASN A 71 16.98 14.22 -6.42
N GLN A 72 16.44 15.36 -6.85
CA GLN A 72 15.30 16.02 -6.19
C GLN A 72 13.99 15.20 -6.17
N TYR A 73 13.91 14.12 -6.96
CA TYR A 73 12.72 13.28 -7.10
C TYR A 73 12.94 11.84 -6.65
N PHE A 74 14.06 11.24 -7.02
CA PHE A 74 14.36 9.84 -6.79
C PHE A 74 15.42 9.64 -5.71
N ALA A 75 15.18 8.62 -4.90
CA ALA A 75 16.09 8.16 -3.87
C ALA A 75 16.12 6.64 -3.80
N LEU A 76 17.23 6.12 -3.28
CA LEU A 76 17.29 4.75 -2.79
C LEU A 76 16.85 4.74 -1.33
N ASN A 77 16.09 3.73 -0.94
CA ASN A 77 15.52 3.61 0.40
C ASN A 77 15.73 2.20 0.92
N GLY A 78 16.10 2.07 2.19
CA GLY A 78 16.24 0.79 2.85
C GLY A 78 15.72 0.83 4.28
N THR A 79 15.09 -0.25 4.72
CA THR A 79 14.57 -0.40 6.08
C THR A 79 14.85 -1.81 6.62
N ALA A 80 15.06 -1.89 7.93
CA ALA A 80 15.13 -3.13 8.68
C ALA A 80 14.17 -3.04 9.86
N ASN A 81 13.26 -4.00 9.98
CA ASN A 81 12.21 -4.05 10.98
C ASN A 81 12.33 -5.36 11.77
N PHE A 82 12.33 -5.28 13.10
CA PHE A 82 12.45 -6.42 14.01
C PHE A 82 11.22 -6.48 14.91
N PHE A 83 10.29 -7.39 14.61
CA PHE A 83 9.03 -7.50 15.32
C PHE A 83 9.24 -8.30 16.62
N PRO A 84 9.06 -7.70 17.82
CA PRO A 84 9.28 -8.37 19.09
C PRO A 84 8.18 -9.37 19.47
N GLY A 85 7.03 -9.34 18.78
CA GLY A 85 5.95 -10.29 19.03
C GLY A 85 6.36 -11.71 18.64
N TYR A 86 6.08 -12.67 19.52
CA TYR A 86 6.38 -14.08 19.30
C TYR A 86 5.10 -14.84 18.93
N THR A 87 5.14 -15.56 17.81
CA THR A 87 4.05 -16.44 17.38
C THR A 87 4.29 -17.85 17.93
N GLU A 88 3.60 -18.20 19.02
CA GLU A 88 3.76 -19.50 19.71
C GLU A 88 3.32 -20.69 18.85
N ARG A 89 2.25 -20.52 18.07
CA ARG A 89 1.76 -21.55 17.15
C ARG A 89 2.46 -21.44 15.81
N SER A 90 3.44 -22.31 15.61
CA SER A 90 4.26 -22.33 14.42
C SER A 90 3.68 -23.26 13.36
N SER A 91 3.67 -22.78 12.13
CA SER A 91 3.33 -23.54 10.93
C SER A 91 4.57 -23.70 10.05
N ASP A 92 4.41 -24.29 8.87
CA ASP A 92 5.46 -24.35 7.86
C ASP A 92 5.68 -23.02 7.12
N THR A 93 4.93 -21.96 7.47
CA THR A 93 5.03 -20.63 6.83
C THR A 93 5.25 -19.47 7.81
N PHE A 94 4.87 -19.61 9.07
CA PHE A 94 5.05 -18.58 10.11
C PHE A 94 5.39 -19.21 11.46
N GLY A 95 6.05 -18.47 12.34
CA GLY A 95 6.35 -18.92 13.71
C GLY A 95 7.59 -18.26 14.31
N GLY A 96 7.52 -17.97 15.60
CA GLY A 96 8.56 -17.26 16.34
C GLY A 96 8.55 -15.75 16.12
N HIS A 97 9.72 -15.14 15.99
CA HIS A 97 9.87 -13.70 15.71
C HIS A 97 9.97 -13.42 14.21
N LEU A 98 9.42 -12.27 13.83
CA LEU A 98 9.46 -11.78 12.47
C LEU A 98 10.56 -10.73 12.29
N THR A 99 11.32 -10.85 11.22
CA THR A 99 12.29 -9.84 10.79
C THR A 99 12.06 -9.52 9.32
N GLN A 100 12.02 -8.23 8.98
CA GLN A 100 11.83 -7.77 7.61
C GLN A 100 12.97 -6.85 7.22
N VAL A 101 13.58 -7.09 6.05
CA VAL A 101 14.63 -6.24 5.48
C VAL A 101 14.25 -5.93 4.05
N LEU A 102 14.10 -4.66 3.72
CA LEU A 102 13.65 -4.19 2.41
C LEU A 102 14.57 -3.10 1.89
N ALA A 103 14.86 -3.12 0.59
CA ALA A 103 15.64 -2.09 -0.07
C ALA A 103 15.10 -1.84 -1.49
N GLY A 104 14.90 -0.58 -1.85
CA GLY A 104 14.39 -0.23 -3.15
C GLY A 104 14.42 1.27 -3.43
N VAL A 105 13.39 1.73 -4.16
CA VAL A 105 13.34 3.08 -4.69
C VAL A 105 12.22 3.89 -4.03
N LYS A 106 12.47 5.18 -3.84
CA LYS A 106 11.52 6.20 -3.36
C LYS A 106 11.44 7.28 -4.43
N ALA A 107 10.24 7.58 -4.90
CA ALA A 107 9.95 8.75 -5.72
C ALA A 107 9.18 9.77 -4.89
N SER A 108 9.51 11.05 -4.99
CA SER A 108 8.98 12.09 -4.11
C SER A 108 8.80 13.43 -4.82
N ILE A 109 7.77 14.15 -4.40
CA ILE A 109 7.56 15.57 -4.75
C ILE A 109 7.61 16.37 -3.47
N ARG A 110 8.50 17.37 -3.45
CA ARG A 110 8.81 18.17 -2.27
C ARG A 110 8.22 19.58 -2.39
N SER A 111 7.64 20.04 -1.30
CA SER A 111 7.28 21.43 -1.04
C SER A 111 7.98 21.90 0.22
N LYS A 112 7.91 23.19 0.56
CA LYS A 112 8.64 23.77 1.71
C LYS A 112 8.32 23.08 3.06
N ARG A 113 7.11 22.53 3.21
CA ARG A 113 6.63 21.90 4.46
C ARG A 113 6.12 20.47 4.29
N PHE A 114 5.79 20.07 3.07
CA PHE A 114 5.18 18.77 2.79
C PHE A 114 5.94 18.07 1.68
N THR A 115 6.19 16.79 1.86
CA THR A 115 6.74 15.89 0.86
C THR A 115 5.76 14.75 0.65
N LEU A 116 5.34 14.51 -0.59
CA LEU A 116 4.59 13.31 -0.93
C LEU A 116 5.56 12.31 -1.55
N PHE A 117 5.44 11.04 -1.20
CA PHE A 117 6.34 10.01 -1.72
C PHE A 117 5.62 8.69 -1.96
N ILE A 118 6.19 7.91 -2.87
CA ILE A 118 5.86 6.51 -3.11
C ILE A 118 7.15 5.69 -3.05
N LYS A 119 7.08 4.49 -2.49
CA LYS A 119 8.18 3.56 -2.29
C LYS A 119 7.83 2.21 -2.91
N ALA A 120 8.81 1.59 -3.56
CA ALA A 120 8.74 0.21 -4.01
C ALA A 120 10.02 -0.49 -3.54
N ARG A 121 9.88 -1.45 -2.63
CA ARG A 121 10.99 -2.05 -1.87
C ARG A 121 10.91 -3.58 -1.90
N PRO A 122 11.62 -4.26 -2.81
CA PRO A 122 11.85 -5.69 -2.70
C PRO A 122 12.74 -6.01 -1.49
N GLY A 123 12.64 -7.24 -1.00
CA GLY A 123 13.48 -7.74 0.08
C GLY A 123 12.96 -9.06 0.61
N PHE A 124 13.11 -9.24 1.92
CA PHE A 124 12.85 -10.52 2.56
C PHE A 124 12.15 -10.36 3.91
N LEU A 125 11.28 -11.33 4.20
CA LEU A 125 10.65 -11.56 5.48
C LEU A 125 11.17 -12.89 6.04
N SER A 126 11.62 -12.91 7.29
CA SER A 126 12.18 -14.10 7.91
C SER A 126 11.51 -14.37 9.25
N TRP A 127 11.04 -15.60 9.38
CA TRP A 127 10.55 -16.20 10.62
C TRP A 127 11.64 -17.09 11.20
N ASP A 128 11.92 -17.00 12.50
CA ASP A 128 13.01 -17.74 13.14
C ASP A 128 12.60 -19.12 13.67
N HIS A 129 11.30 -19.40 13.82
CA HIS A 129 10.80 -20.64 14.41
C HIS A 129 9.62 -21.22 13.61
N THR A 130 9.87 -21.72 12.40
CA THR A 130 8.87 -22.38 11.55
C THR A 130 9.04 -23.89 11.53
N VAL A 131 7.96 -24.65 11.30
CA VAL A 131 8.01 -26.11 11.15
C VAL A 131 8.70 -26.47 9.84
N THR A 132 9.89 -27.07 9.93
CA THR A 132 10.71 -27.48 8.77
C THR A 132 10.62 -28.97 8.48
N GLY A 133 10.16 -29.77 9.43
CA GLY A 133 10.04 -31.21 9.26
C GLY A 133 9.10 -31.84 10.28
N VAL A 134 8.51 -32.96 9.89
CA VAL A 134 7.68 -33.80 10.76
C VAL A 134 8.25 -35.22 10.68
N GLN A 135 8.63 -35.77 11.82
CA GLN A 135 9.09 -37.15 11.93
C GLN A 135 8.03 -37.99 12.64
N PHE A 136 7.75 -39.17 12.08
CA PHE A 136 6.81 -40.13 12.65
C PHE A 136 7.59 -41.15 13.47
N LEU A 137 7.32 -41.21 14.77
CA LEU A 137 7.86 -42.26 15.63
C LEU A 137 6.83 -43.37 15.79
N ASN A 138 7.13 -44.54 15.23
CA ASN A 138 6.34 -45.76 15.44
C ASN A 138 7.09 -46.68 16.42
N GLY A 139 6.48 -46.96 17.58
CA GLY A 139 6.99 -47.91 18.56
C GLY A 139 6.02 -48.13 19.73
N PRO A 140 6.03 -49.32 20.36
CA PRO A 140 5.18 -49.58 21.51
C PRO A 140 5.58 -48.67 22.70
N GLY A 141 4.64 -47.90 23.23
CA GLY A 141 4.84 -46.99 24.37
C GLY A 141 4.99 -45.51 24.02
N VAL A 142 4.91 -45.11 22.74
CA VAL A 142 5.03 -43.71 22.32
C VAL A 142 3.68 -42.99 22.43
N SER A 143 3.58 -42.00 23.33
CA SER A 143 2.36 -41.20 23.57
C SER A 143 2.22 -39.99 22.64
N THR A 144 3.27 -39.59 21.92
CA THR A 144 3.25 -38.52 20.92
C THR A 144 3.86 -39.01 19.60
N PRO A 145 3.02 -39.37 18.59
CA PRO A 145 3.51 -40.01 17.37
C PRO A 145 4.25 -39.08 16.40
N PHE A 146 4.33 -37.77 16.70
CA PHE A 146 4.94 -36.75 15.84
C PHE A 146 6.00 -35.95 16.60
N ILE A 147 7.19 -35.81 16.00
CA ILE A 147 8.20 -34.83 16.41
C ILE A 147 8.30 -33.76 15.32
N PHE A 148 8.12 -32.50 15.74
CA PHE A 148 8.28 -31.34 14.86
C PHE A 148 9.72 -30.83 14.95
N SER A 149 10.34 -30.60 13.79
CA SER A 149 11.60 -29.88 13.68
C SER A 149 11.32 -28.42 13.35
N PHE A 150 11.97 -27.50 14.07
CA PHE A 150 11.79 -26.06 13.90
C PHE A 150 13.05 -25.41 13.32
N GLY A 151 12.88 -24.39 12.49
CA GLY A 151 13.98 -23.66 11.89
C GLY A 151 13.58 -22.34 11.26
N ARG A 152 14.59 -21.58 10.81
CA ARG A 152 14.40 -20.30 10.15
C ARG A 152 13.92 -20.50 8.71
N LYS A 153 12.91 -19.72 8.31
CA LYS A 153 12.45 -19.66 6.93
C LYS A 153 12.40 -18.21 6.45
N THR A 154 12.82 -18.00 5.21
CA THR A 154 12.93 -16.67 4.61
C THR A 154 12.13 -16.65 3.31
N PHE A 155 11.27 -15.65 3.20
CA PHE A 155 10.37 -15.44 2.07
C PHE A 155 10.77 -14.17 1.34
N PHE A 156 10.61 -14.21 0.02
CA PHE A 156 10.71 -13.00 -0.79
C PHE A 156 9.49 -12.11 -0.53
N ALA A 157 9.72 -10.82 -0.37
CA ALA A 157 8.69 -9.82 -0.14
C ALA A 157 8.91 -8.60 -1.04
N VAL A 158 7.82 -7.97 -1.47
CA VAL A 158 7.83 -6.67 -2.15
C VAL A 158 6.86 -5.76 -1.43
N ASN A 159 7.37 -4.67 -0.87
CA ASN A 159 6.53 -3.64 -0.27
C ASN A 159 6.30 -2.49 -1.25
N ILE A 160 5.03 -2.14 -1.46
CA ILE A 160 4.61 -0.97 -2.24
C ILE A 160 3.85 -0.06 -1.29
N ALA A 161 4.34 1.17 -1.10
CA ALA A 161 3.78 2.07 -0.11
C ALA A 161 3.75 3.52 -0.60
N GLY A 162 2.69 4.24 -0.24
CA GLY A 162 2.55 5.67 -0.45
C GLY A 162 2.51 6.40 0.89
N GLY A 163 3.03 7.62 0.93
CA GLY A 163 3.09 8.38 2.17
C GLY A 163 3.30 9.87 1.99
N GLY A 164 3.18 10.55 3.11
CA GLY A 164 3.45 11.97 3.25
C GLY A 164 4.42 12.22 4.38
N GLU A 165 5.23 13.24 4.24
CA GLU A 165 6.14 13.73 5.25
C GLU A 165 5.92 15.22 5.49
N TYR A 166 5.87 15.61 6.75
CA TYR A 166 5.76 16.98 7.21
C TYR A 166 7.06 17.44 7.86
N MET A 167 7.63 18.53 7.35
CA MET A 167 8.86 19.13 7.87
C MET A 167 8.57 20.00 9.10
N LEU A 168 8.89 19.48 10.29
CA LEU A 168 8.90 20.27 11.53
C LEU A 168 9.94 21.40 11.44
N SER A 169 11.14 21.06 10.96
CA SER A 169 12.24 21.98 10.69
C SER A 169 12.88 21.69 9.33
N ARG A 170 13.93 22.43 8.96
CA ARG A 170 14.70 22.16 7.72
C ARG A 170 15.40 20.78 7.73
N LYS A 171 15.57 20.18 8.91
CA LYS A 171 16.32 18.92 9.09
C LYS A 171 15.51 17.79 9.69
N VAL A 172 14.29 18.06 10.18
CA VAL A 172 13.50 17.06 10.91
C VAL A 172 12.11 16.96 10.30
N GLY A 173 11.75 15.76 9.87
CA GLY A 173 10.47 15.39 9.31
C GLY A 173 9.74 14.35 10.14
N ILE A 174 8.41 14.40 10.10
CA ILE A 174 7.54 13.29 10.51
C ILE A 174 6.90 12.72 9.26
N SER A 175 6.93 11.40 9.09
CA SER A 175 6.27 10.72 7.98
C SER A 175 5.13 9.84 8.45
N VAL A 176 4.15 9.67 7.57
CA VAL A 176 3.12 8.64 7.63
C VAL A 176 3.12 7.91 6.30
N GLU A 177 3.07 6.59 6.36
CA GLU A 177 3.16 5.70 5.21
C GLU A 177 2.13 4.58 5.32
N MET A 178 1.50 4.26 4.21
CA MET A 178 0.54 3.17 4.08
C MET A 178 0.90 2.37 2.84
N GLY A 179 0.87 1.06 2.93
CA GLY A 179 1.24 0.19 1.82
C GLY A 179 0.84 -1.24 2.04
N ASP A 180 1.30 -2.07 1.10
CA ASP A 180 1.07 -3.49 1.08
C ASP A 180 2.40 -4.21 0.91
N SER A 181 2.64 -5.21 1.75
CA SER A 181 3.78 -6.12 1.65
C SER A 181 3.31 -7.40 0.98
N ILE A 182 3.66 -7.56 -0.29
CA ILE A 182 3.33 -8.73 -1.10
C ILE A 182 4.41 -9.80 -0.85
N VAL A 183 4.05 -10.87 -0.15
CA VAL A 183 4.99 -11.91 0.29
C VAL A 183 4.70 -13.22 -0.42
N ARG A 184 5.77 -13.88 -0.91
CA ARG A 184 5.69 -15.21 -1.49
C ARG A 184 5.93 -16.26 -0.43
N TYR A 185 4.86 -16.67 0.26
CA TYR A 185 4.93 -17.78 1.20
C TYR A 185 5.10 -19.09 0.43
N THR A 186 6.08 -19.88 0.83
CA THR A 186 6.38 -21.19 0.22
C THR A 186 6.33 -22.25 1.30
N ASN A 187 5.59 -23.34 1.09
CA ASN A 187 5.52 -24.46 2.03
C ASN A 187 6.80 -25.31 1.97
N ASN A 188 6.88 -26.40 2.74
CA ASN A 188 8.06 -27.28 2.74
C ASN A 188 8.22 -28.10 1.46
N THR A 189 7.21 -28.15 0.59
CA THR A 189 7.29 -28.83 -0.72
C THR A 189 7.68 -27.89 -1.87
N GLY A 190 7.97 -26.61 -1.59
CA GLY A 190 8.39 -25.63 -2.59
C GLY A 190 7.24 -24.98 -3.36
N ILE A 191 5.99 -25.33 -3.06
CA ILE A 191 4.79 -24.70 -3.62
C ILE A 191 4.52 -23.42 -2.83
N GLY A 192 4.31 -22.31 -3.54
CA GLY A 192 4.10 -21.02 -2.90
C GLY A 192 2.95 -20.22 -3.49
N SER A 193 2.42 -19.33 -2.67
CA SER A 193 1.36 -18.38 -3.03
C SER A 193 1.76 -16.98 -2.58
N PHE A 194 1.40 -15.99 -3.40
CA PHE A 194 1.53 -14.60 -3.01
C PHE A 194 0.38 -14.22 -2.09
N LYS A 195 0.70 -13.50 -1.01
CA LYS A 195 -0.27 -12.87 -0.12
C LYS A 195 0.07 -11.41 0.06
N ASN A 196 -0.95 -10.62 0.36
CA ASN A 196 -0.89 -9.19 0.56
C ASN A 196 -1.06 -8.90 2.04
N ASP A 197 -0.03 -8.36 2.67
CA ASP A 197 0.01 -8.04 4.09
C ASP A 197 0.03 -6.52 4.27
N PHE A 198 -1.09 -5.95 4.71
CA PHE A 198 -1.23 -4.50 4.85
C PHE A 198 -0.23 -3.96 5.88
N GLN A 199 0.43 -2.85 5.52
CA GLN A 199 1.46 -2.22 6.33
C GLN A 199 1.18 -0.74 6.53
N PHE A 200 1.16 -0.30 7.79
CA PHE A 200 1.06 1.09 8.19
C PHE A 200 2.30 1.48 8.96
N SER A 201 2.92 2.62 8.64
CA SER A 201 4.11 3.08 9.36
C SER A 201 4.07 4.58 9.64
N THR A 202 4.62 4.97 10.78
CA THR A 202 4.92 6.37 11.09
C THR A 202 6.38 6.49 11.46
N GLY A 203 7.03 7.60 11.10
CA GLY A 203 8.46 7.72 11.32
C GLY A 203 8.92 9.15 11.55
N LEU A 204 10.10 9.26 12.15
CA LEU A 204 10.83 10.52 12.32
C LEU A 204 12.10 10.45 11.49
N TYR A 205 12.36 11.48 10.68
CA TYR A 205 13.50 11.53 9.76
C TYR A 205 14.38 12.73 10.05
N TYR A 206 15.68 12.49 10.06
CA TYR A 206 16.70 13.51 10.08
C TYR A 206 17.35 13.63 8.69
N HIS A 207 17.29 14.83 8.12
CA HIS A 207 17.87 15.17 6.83
C HIS A 207 19.25 15.79 7.03
N CYS A 208 20.30 15.08 6.61
CA CYS A 208 21.65 15.63 6.58
C CYS A 208 22.04 16.09 5.17
N CYS A 209 22.90 17.11 5.17
CA CYS A 209 23.87 17.32 4.11
C CYS A 209 23.18 17.77 2.81
N GLU A 210 22.86 19.06 2.74
CA GLU A 210 22.20 19.68 1.60
C GLU A 210 23.11 19.67 0.36
N LEU A 211 22.58 19.16 -0.75
CA LEU A 211 23.15 19.34 -2.08
C LEU A 211 22.30 20.35 -2.85
N LYS A 212 22.96 21.31 -3.50
CA LYS A 212 22.33 22.13 -4.54
C LYS A 212 22.05 21.22 -5.74
N ALA A 213 20.79 21.13 -6.14
CA ALA A 213 20.39 20.31 -7.27
C ALA A 213 21.08 20.76 -8.57
N ILE A 214 21.55 19.80 -9.36
CA ILE A 214 21.96 20.05 -10.76
C ILE A 214 20.66 20.15 -11.57
N GLU A 215 20.41 21.35 -12.09
CA GLU A 215 19.21 21.70 -12.83
C GLU A 215 19.10 20.86 -14.12
N ARG A 216 18.07 20.01 -14.22
CA ARG A 216 17.70 19.40 -15.50
C ARG A 216 16.94 20.46 -16.31
N LYS A 217 17.43 20.79 -17.51
CA LYS A 217 16.67 21.56 -18.51
C LYS A 217 15.30 20.90 -18.70
N ALA A 218 14.24 21.63 -18.37
CA ALA A 218 12.87 21.18 -18.55
C ALA A 218 12.63 20.81 -20.02
N GLY A 219 12.14 19.59 -20.26
CA GLY A 219 11.59 19.20 -21.57
C GLY A 219 10.35 20.03 -21.91
N SER A 220 9.85 19.92 -23.14
CA SER A 220 8.74 20.74 -23.67
C SER A 220 7.59 20.90 -22.66
N SER A 221 7.43 22.11 -22.15
CA SER A 221 6.46 22.47 -21.11
C SER A 221 5.06 22.60 -21.70
N HIS A 222 4.22 21.57 -21.54
CA HIS A 222 2.77 21.72 -21.70
C HIS A 222 2.13 22.06 -20.35
N LYS A 223 0.88 22.55 -20.36
CA LYS A 223 0.12 22.75 -19.11
C LYS A 223 -0.33 21.38 -18.58
N PHE A 224 -0.37 21.22 -17.25
CA PHE A 224 -0.90 20.00 -16.63
C PHE A 224 -2.34 19.69 -17.07
N LEU A 225 -3.22 20.69 -17.10
CA LEU A 225 -4.58 20.55 -17.62
C LEU A 225 -4.63 20.88 -19.12
N ASP A 226 -3.92 20.10 -19.92
CA ASP A 226 -4.05 20.14 -21.38
C ASP A 226 -5.15 19.18 -21.87
N LYS A 227 -5.50 19.25 -23.16
CA LYS A 227 -6.54 18.40 -23.75
C LYS A 227 -6.23 16.91 -23.59
N THR A 228 -4.96 16.52 -23.60
CA THR A 228 -4.54 15.12 -23.51
C THR A 228 -4.74 14.58 -22.11
N ASN A 229 -4.27 15.29 -21.08
CA ASN A 229 -4.43 14.89 -19.69
C ASN A 229 -5.90 14.90 -19.27
N ILE A 230 -6.68 15.89 -19.71
CA ILE A 230 -8.14 15.91 -19.49
C ILE A 230 -8.80 14.68 -20.13
N GLY A 231 -8.43 14.35 -21.38
CA GLY A 231 -8.98 13.18 -22.07
C GLY A 231 -8.61 11.85 -21.39
N LEU A 232 -7.37 11.71 -20.92
CA LEU A 232 -6.91 10.52 -20.20
C LEU A 232 -7.57 10.37 -18.84
N LEU A 233 -7.68 11.47 -18.09
CA LEU A 233 -8.44 11.49 -16.84
C LEU A 233 -9.90 11.09 -17.09
N ALA A 234 -10.57 11.69 -18.08
CA ALA A 234 -11.95 11.35 -18.41
C ALA A 234 -12.11 9.86 -18.77
N ALA A 235 -11.19 9.30 -19.55
CA ALA A 235 -11.18 7.86 -19.88
C ALA A 235 -10.99 6.99 -18.62
N GLY A 236 -10.08 7.35 -17.72
CA GLY A 236 -9.87 6.66 -16.45
C GLY A 236 -11.11 6.67 -15.54
N LEU A 237 -11.81 7.81 -15.46
CA LEU A 237 -13.05 7.94 -14.69
C LEU A 237 -14.17 7.05 -15.26
N LEU A 238 -14.28 6.97 -16.60
CA LEU A 238 -15.23 6.07 -17.25
C LEU A 238 -14.91 4.59 -16.96
N ALA A 239 -13.63 4.21 -16.99
CA ALA A 239 -13.21 2.86 -16.63
C ALA A 239 -13.51 2.52 -15.15
N HIS A 240 -13.24 3.46 -14.23
CA HIS A 240 -13.64 3.33 -12.82
C HIS A 240 -15.15 3.17 -12.65
N THR A 241 -15.93 3.94 -13.40
CA THR A 241 -17.40 3.87 -13.35
C THR A 241 -17.91 2.52 -13.86
N ALA A 242 -17.32 1.99 -14.93
CA ALA A 242 -17.66 0.67 -15.46
C ALA A 242 -17.35 -0.44 -14.46
N ASP A 243 -16.18 -0.39 -13.82
CA ASP A 243 -15.80 -1.34 -12.76
C ASP A 243 -16.73 -1.25 -11.55
N ALA A 244 -17.09 -0.03 -11.11
CA ALA A 244 -18.03 0.17 -10.02
C ALA A 244 -19.43 -0.40 -10.32
N ILE A 245 -19.95 -0.18 -11.55
CA ILE A 245 -21.23 -0.75 -12.00
C ILE A 245 -21.19 -2.28 -11.97
N THR A 246 -20.14 -2.87 -12.54
CA THR A 246 -20.01 -4.33 -12.65
C THR A 246 -19.83 -4.98 -11.27
N THR A 247 -19.05 -4.35 -10.38
CA THR A 247 -18.89 -4.77 -8.97
C THR A 247 -20.22 -4.69 -8.20
N GLN A 248 -20.99 -3.61 -8.34
CA GLN A 248 -22.29 -3.51 -7.66
C GLN A 248 -23.29 -4.53 -8.21
N HIS A 249 -23.26 -4.80 -9.51
CA HIS A 249 -24.10 -5.80 -10.13
C HIS A 249 -23.75 -7.23 -9.67
N SER A 250 -22.44 -7.55 -9.60
CA SER A 250 -21.96 -8.85 -9.10
C SER A 250 -22.33 -9.06 -7.63
N GLN A 251 -22.16 -8.04 -6.78
CA GLN A 251 -22.60 -8.09 -5.38
C GLN A 251 -24.11 -8.25 -5.23
N ALA A 252 -24.91 -7.53 -6.02
CA ALA A 252 -26.37 -7.67 -6.00
C ALA A 252 -26.86 -9.04 -6.50
N ARG A 253 -26.13 -9.67 -7.43
CA ARG A 253 -26.40 -11.05 -7.88
C ARG A 253 -26.03 -12.06 -6.78
N CYS A 254 -24.87 -11.89 -6.15
CA CYS A 254 -24.43 -12.71 -5.03
C CYS A 254 -25.42 -12.64 -3.86
N ARG A 255 -25.85 -11.44 -3.45
CA ARG A 255 -26.81 -11.28 -2.33
C ARG A 255 -28.16 -11.95 -2.58
N ARG A 256 -28.57 -12.11 -3.84
CA ARG A 256 -29.81 -12.81 -4.21
C ARG A 256 -29.70 -14.33 -4.18
N THR A 257 -28.50 -14.87 -4.35
CA THR A 257 -28.25 -16.30 -4.52
C THR A 257 -27.62 -16.96 -3.31
N ASN A 258 -26.98 -16.18 -2.44
CA ASN A 258 -26.39 -16.67 -1.20
C ASN A 258 -27.37 -16.60 -0.02
N PRO A 259 -27.53 -17.70 0.75
CA PRO A 259 -28.42 -17.74 1.92
C PRO A 259 -27.83 -17.02 3.15
N SER A 260 -26.53 -16.67 3.14
CA SER A 260 -25.86 -15.92 4.22
C SER A 260 -24.94 -14.81 3.64
N PRO A 261 -25.52 -13.79 2.99
CA PRO A 261 -24.76 -12.79 2.22
C PRO A 261 -23.81 -11.93 3.06
N ASP A 262 -24.06 -11.81 4.36
CA ASP A 262 -23.31 -10.99 5.31
C ASP A 262 -22.33 -11.82 6.17
N SER A 263 -22.12 -13.10 5.84
CA SER A 263 -21.21 -13.93 6.62
C SER A 263 -19.76 -13.42 6.49
N PRO A 264 -18.99 -13.34 7.58
CA PRO A 264 -17.60 -12.86 7.54
C PRO A 264 -16.63 -13.83 6.86
N PHE A 265 -17.02 -15.09 6.64
CA PHE A 265 -16.16 -16.13 6.07
C PHE A 265 -16.53 -16.53 4.62
N SER A 266 -17.77 -16.28 4.18
CA SER A 266 -18.29 -16.66 2.86
C SER A 266 -19.27 -15.65 2.23
N GLY A 267 -19.41 -14.46 2.83
CA GLY A 267 -20.35 -13.45 2.38
C GLY A 267 -19.94 -12.75 1.09
N CYS A 268 -20.88 -12.04 0.46
CA CYS A 268 -20.65 -11.36 -0.82
C CYS A 268 -19.62 -10.22 -0.73
N ALA A 269 -19.35 -9.73 0.48
CA ALA A 269 -18.28 -8.78 0.78
C ALA A 269 -16.88 -9.40 0.66
N SER A 270 -16.73 -10.72 0.86
CA SER A 270 -15.44 -11.39 0.80
C SER A 270 -14.96 -11.69 -0.63
N GLN A 271 -15.81 -11.46 -1.65
CA GLN A 271 -15.42 -11.61 -3.06
C GLN A 271 -14.64 -10.41 -3.62
N GLU A 272 -14.71 -9.24 -2.98
CA GLU A 272 -13.89 -8.10 -3.37
C GLU A 272 -12.44 -8.38 -2.99
N GLY A 273 -11.59 -8.71 -3.97
CA GLY A 273 -10.18 -9.07 -3.75
C GLY A 273 -9.31 -7.90 -3.29
N ASN A 274 -9.80 -6.67 -3.44
CA ASN A 274 -9.09 -5.46 -3.04
C ASN A 274 -9.45 -5.08 -1.60
N PHE A 275 -8.53 -5.31 -0.66
CA PHE A 275 -8.69 -4.98 0.76
C PHE A 275 -8.96 -3.48 1.00
N LEU A 276 -8.39 -2.59 0.17
CA LEU A 276 -8.60 -1.14 0.29
C LEU A 276 -10.00 -0.72 -0.20
N ALA A 277 -10.57 -1.44 -1.17
CA ALA A 277 -11.90 -1.15 -1.71
C ALA A 277 -13.03 -1.74 -0.86
N ARG A 278 -12.83 -2.95 -0.31
CA ARG A 278 -13.77 -3.69 0.56
C ARG A 278 -14.57 -2.84 1.56
N PRO A 279 -13.94 -2.01 2.42
CA PRO A 279 -14.68 -1.25 3.43
C PRO A 279 -15.63 -0.22 2.83
N PHE A 280 -15.39 0.22 1.59
CA PHE A 280 -16.22 1.20 0.91
C PHE A 280 -17.28 0.53 0.04
N VAL A 281 -16.88 -0.41 -0.81
CA VAL A 281 -17.77 -1.04 -1.82
C VAL A 281 -18.96 -1.77 -1.18
N THR A 282 -18.76 -2.35 0.00
CA THR A 282 -19.81 -3.06 0.76
C THR A 282 -20.97 -2.16 1.20
N HIS A 283 -20.75 -0.85 1.29
CA HIS A 283 -21.74 0.17 1.61
C HIS A 283 -22.52 0.68 0.38
N GLY A 284 -22.46 -0.06 -0.72
CA GLY A 284 -23.21 0.24 -1.95
C GLY A 284 -22.67 1.44 -2.71
N TRP A 285 -23.54 2.12 -3.46
CA TRP A 285 -23.17 3.23 -4.35
C TRP A 285 -22.50 4.40 -3.64
N GLY A 286 -22.91 4.73 -2.40
CA GLY A 286 -22.30 5.82 -1.64
C GLY A 286 -20.82 5.54 -1.31
N GLY A 287 -20.52 4.30 -0.91
CA GLY A 287 -19.14 3.88 -0.65
C GLY A 287 -18.32 3.72 -1.93
N GLN A 288 -18.91 3.22 -3.02
CA GLN A 288 -18.25 3.18 -4.33
C GLN A 288 -17.82 4.57 -4.82
N ILE A 289 -18.70 5.56 -4.71
CA ILE A 289 -18.38 6.95 -5.07
C ILE A 289 -17.25 7.50 -4.18
N ALA A 290 -17.30 7.23 -2.88
CA ALA A 290 -16.27 7.66 -1.95
C ALA A 290 -14.90 7.06 -2.28
N PHE A 291 -14.84 5.74 -2.53
CA PHE A 291 -13.60 5.06 -2.92
C PHE A 291 -13.05 5.57 -4.26
N THR A 292 -13.92 5.73 -5.26
CA THR A 292 -13.56 6.31 -6.56
C THR A 292 -12.96 7.70 -6.38
N GLY A 293 -13.58 8.55 -5.55
CA GLY A 293 -13.05 9.89 -5.27
C GLY A 293 -11.64 9.86 -4.65
N ILE A 294 -11.38 8.92 -3.74
CA ILE A 294 -10.06 8.75 -3.12
C ILE A 294 -9.01 8.32 -4.17
N VAL A 295 -9.29 7.25 -4.91
CA VAL A 295 -8.35 6.69 -5.90
C VAL A 295 -8.06 7.68 -7.00
N TYR A 296 -9.11 8.34 -7.52
CA TYR A 296 -8.99 9.28 -8.62
C TYR A 296 -8.29 10.59 -8.21
N SER A 297 -8.48 11.03 -6.97
CA SER A 297 -7.70 12.16 -6.41
C SER A 297 -6.22 11.80 -6.26
N ALA A 298 -5.91 10.57 -5.82
CA ALA A 298 -4.55 10.09 -5.74
C ALA A 298 -3.89 9.98 -7.12
N GLU A 299 -4.64 9.55 -8.13
CA GLU A 299 -4.20 9.50 -9.53
C GLU A 299 -3.83 10.89 -10.05
N ILE A 300 -4.72 11.88 -9.90
CA ILE A 300 -4.46 13.27 -10.30
C ILE A 300 -3.23 13.84 -9.58
N ALA A 301 -3.11 13.59 -8.27
CA ALA A 301 -1.96 14.05 -7.49
C ALA A 301 -0.65 13.42 -7.96
N LEU A 302 -0.66 12.13 -8.31
CA LEU A 302 0.49 11.42 -8.86
C LEU A 302 0.88 11.97 -10.23
N MET A 303 -0.10 12.14 -11.14
CA MET A 303 0.12 12.73 -12.46
C MET A 303 0.72 14.14 -12.35
N TYR A 304 0.12 14.99 -11.51
CA TYR A 304 0.60 16.36 -11.27
C TYR A 304 2.01 16.36 -10.68
N GLY A 305 2.28 15.40 -9.80
CA GLY A 305 3.60 15.11 -9.29
C GLY A 305 4.61 14.89 -10.40
N ILE A 306 4.37 13.87 -11.25
CA ILE A 306 5.23 13.49 -12.37
C ILE A 306 5.39 14.64 -13.38
N HIS A 307 4.33 15.42 -13.60
CA HIS A 307 4.36 16.63 -14.40
C HIS A 307 5.36 17.66 -13.86
N ARG A 308 5.29 17.92 -12.55
CA ARG A 308 6.23 18.81 -11.87
C ARG A 308 7.65 18.24 -11.83
N MET A 309 7.81 16.93 -11.99
CA MET A 309 9.11 16.28 -12.16
C MET A 309 9.71 16.42 -13.56
N GLY A 310 8.98 17.01 -14.52
CA GLY A 310 9.40 17.18 -15.91
C GLY A 310 9.30 15.90 -16.75
N PHE A 311 8.69 14.84 -16.22
CA PHE A 311 8.51 13.56 -16.92
C PHE A 311 7.18 13.53 -17.69
N HIS A 312 7.02 14.46 -18.64
CA HIS A 312 5.77 14.67 -19.40
C HIS A 312 5.27 13.45 -20.19
N LYS A 313 6.18 12.52 -20.55
CA LYS A 313 5.79 11.26 -21.20
C LYS A 313 5.25 10.23 -20.19
N ILE A 314 5.77 10.24 -18.97
CA ILE A 314 5.44 9.25 -17.93
C ILE A 314 4.15 9.65 -17.18
N GLU A 315 3.87 10.95 -17.01
CA GLU A 315 2.64 11.38 -16.32
C GLU A 315 1.38 10.83 -17.03
N ARG A 316 1.45 10.68 -18.35
CA ARG A 316 0.36 10.17 -19.18
C ARG A 316 0.19 8.66 -19.13
N THR A 317 1.18 7.91 -18.64
CA THR A 317 1.04 6.44 -18.50
C THR A 317 0.26 6.05 -17.24
N VAL A 318 0.23 6.92 -16.23
CA VAL A 318 -0.53 6.71 -14.98
C VAL A 318 -2.02 6.46 -15.23
N PRO A 319 -2.78 7.36 -15.90
CA PRO A 319 -4.20 7.15 -16.14
C PRO A 319 -4.45 5.97 -17.08
N ILE A 320 -3.52 5.66 -17.99
CA ILE A 320 -3.62 4.51 -18.88
C ILE A 320 -3.53 3.20 -18.08
N ALA A 321 -2.54 3.09 -17.19
CA ALA A 321 -2.36 1.90 -16.37
C ALA A 321 -3.57 1.67 -15.45
N GLN A 322 -4.09 2.73 -14.83
CA GLN A 322 -5.29 2.65 -13.99
C GLN A 322 -6.53 2.26 -14.79
N ALA A 323 -6.75 2.88 -15.96
CA ALA A 323 -7.86 2.54 -16.85
C ALA A 323 -7.82 1.07 -17.29
N LEU A 324 -6.63 0.55 -17.61
CA LEU A 324 -6.44 -0.87 -17.96
C LEU A 324 -6.75 -1.80 -16.79
N ALA A 325 -6.25 -1.49 -15.59
CA ALA A 325 -6.52 -2.30 -14.39
C ALA A 325 -8.02 -2.36 -14.08
N ASN A 326 -8.72 -1.22 -14.10
CA ASN A 326 -10.15 -1.17 -13.87
C ASN A 326 -10.96 -1.85 -14.98
N SER A 327 -10.53 -1.74 -16.25
CA SER A 327 -11.21 -2.42 -17.36
C SER A 327 -11.09 -3.94 -17.25
N LEU A 328 -9.93 -4.44 -16.79
CA LEU A 328 -9.73 -5.86 -16.50
C LEU A 328 -10.60 -6.31 -15.31
N GLY A 329 -10.68 -5.51 -14.25
CA GLY A 329 -11.59 -5.75 -13.12
C GLY A 329 -13.05 -5.86 -13.58
N ALA A 330 -13.50 -4.89 -14.39
CA ALA A 330 -14.84 -4.90 -14.95
C ALA A 330 -15.11 -6.14 -15.82
N TYR A 331 -14.14 -6.56 -16.64
CA TYR A 331 -14.25 -7.77 -17.45
C TYR A 331 -14.35 -9.03 -16.59
N HIS A 332 -13.54 -9.14 -15.53
CA HIS A 332 -13.60 -10.25 -14.58
C HIS A 332 -14.91 -10.29 -13.79
N ASN A 333 -15.51 -9.14 -13.49
CA ASN A 333 -16.79 -9.06 -12.77
C ASN A 333 -18.01 -9.47 -13.61
N VAL A 334 -17.88 -9.44 -14.95
CA VAL A 334 -18.96 -9.75 -15.89
C VAL A 334 -18.96 -11.22 -16.32
N ASN A 335 -17.79 -11.88 -16.35
CA ASN A 335 -17.62 -13.28 -16.72
C ASN A 335 -17.62 -14.21 -15.49
#